data_AF-A0A2V8WU55-F1
#
_entry.id   AF-A0A2V8WU55-F1
#
_cell.length_a   1.000
_cell.length_b   1.000
_cell.length_c   1.000
_cell.angle_alpha   90.00
_cell.angle_beta   90.00
_cell.angle_gamma   90.00
#
_symmetry.space_group_name_H-M   'P 1'
#
loop_
_entity.id
_entity.type
_entity.pdbx_description
1 polymer ?
#
loop_
_entity_poly.entity_id
_entity_poly.type
_entity_poly.pdbx_seq_one_letter_code
_entity_poly.pdbx_strand_id
1 'polypeptide(L)'
;MPQSAPSRGLGCGLPVERFNQAEKLLLGRRLRIGGMNMRKMQSLRLGLVFLMLLAVLCIANPVWGQDVTAAITGTVMDPSGAALAGATVTAKETDRGTIWTAQTNDAGIYSLLRIPIG
;
A
#
# COMPACT_ATOMS: atom_id res chain seq x y z
N MET A 1 -64.81 36.14 75.09
CA MET A 1 -64.74 37.56 74.69
C MET A 1 -63.41 38.14 75.14
N PRO A 2 -62.80 39.10 74.42
CA PRO A 2 -62.79 39.30 72.96
C PRO A 2 -61.74 38.32 72.38
N GLN A 3 -60.51 38.64 71.95
CA GLN A 3 -60.04 39.44 70.78
C GLN A 3 -59.51 38.44 69.71
N SER A 4 -59.45 38.63 68.39
CA SER A 4 -59.54 39.76 67.43
C SER A 4 -58.23 40.36 66.88
N ALA A 5 -57.60 39.68 65.91
CA ALA A 5 -56.71 40.31 64.91
C ALA A 5 -56.54 39.43 63.63
N PRO A 6 -57.12 39.81 62.48
CA PRO A 6 -56.81 39.24 61.17
C PRO A 6 -56.12 40.24 60.23
N SER A 7 -55.27 39.79 59.29
CA SER A 7 -55.33 40.16 57.85
C SER A 7 -54.06 39.82 57.04
N ARG A 8 -54.28 39.60 55.72
CA ARG A 8 -53.35 39.77 54.57
C ARG A 8 -52.09 38.89 54.45
N GLY A 9 -51.92 38.34 53.24
CA GLY A 9 -50.69 37.70 52.77
C GLY A 9 -50.93 36.85 51.52
N LEU A 10 -50.66 37.38 50.33
CA LEU A 10 -50.68 36.62 49.06
C LEU A 10 -49.45 35.70 48.98
N GLY A 11 -49.55 34.56 48.30
CA GLY A 11 -48.40 33.67 48.13
C GLY A 11 -48.64 32.41 47.29
N CYS A 12 -48.92 32.56 45.99
CA CYS A 12 -48.76 31.44 45.06
C CYS A 12 -47.26 31.15 44.89
N GLY A 13 -46.81 29.90 45.10
CA GLY A 13 -45.41 29.54 44.89
C GLY A 13 -45.08 28.10 45.29
N LEU A 14 -45.02 27.20 44.31
CA LEU A 14 -44.38 25.89 44.46
C LEU A 14 -42.85 26.07 44.40
N PRO A 15 -42.08 25.72 45.44
CA PRO A 15 -40.61 25.80 45.38
C PRO A 15 -40.02 24.59 44.63
N VAL A 16 -40.14 24.58 43.30
CA VAL A 16 -39.49 23.61 42.41
C VAL A 16 -38.01 23.98 42.22
N GLU A 17 -37.27 23.95 43.33
CA GLU A 17 -35.96 24.63 43.50
C GLU A 17 -34.87 23.65 44.00
N ARG A 18 -34.85 22.40 43.51
CA ARG A 18 -33.87 21.37 43.94
C ARG A 18 -33.30 20.45 42.84
N PHE A 19 -33.38 20.82 41.56
CA PHE A 19 -32.96 19.90 40.47
C PHE A 19 -32.02 20.45 39.38
N ASN A 20 -31.39 21.63 39.51
CA ASN A 20 -30.39 22.07 38.49
C ASN A 20 -29.09 22.72 39.02
N GLN A 21 -28.27 21.90 39.69
CA GLN A 21 -26.86 22.19 39.95
C GLN A 21 -25.89 21.13 39.41
N ALA A 22 -26.38 19.94 39.04
CA ALA A 22 -25.54 18.85 38.49
C ALA A 22 -25.22 19.03 36.99
N GLU A 23 -26.19 19.43 36.16
CA GLU A 23 -26.00 19.55 34.69
C GLU A 23 -24.94 20.60 34.33
N LYS A 24 -24.81 21.65 35.14
CA LYS A 24 -23.84 22.74 34.96
C LYS A 24 -22.37 22.29 34.99
N LEU A 25 -22.05 21.10 35.51
CA LEU A 25 -20.69 20.54 35.42
C LEU A 25 -20.39 19.86 34.07
N LEU A 26 -21.38 19.31 33.37
CA LEU A 26 -21.13 18.45 32.20
C LEU A 26 -20.94 19.23 30.89
N LEU A 27 -21.56 20.40 30.76
CA LEU A 27 -21.36 21.31 29.60
C LEU A 27 -20.10 22.19 29.71
N GLY A 28 -19.36 22.11 30.82
CA GLY A 28 -18.22 22.99 31.10
C GLY A 28 -16.90 22.62 30.40
N ARG A 29 -16.75 21.41 29.84
CA ARG A 29 -15.48 20.91 29.29
C ARG A 29 -15.16 21.50 27.90
N ARG A 30 -14.90 22.80 27.86
CA ARG A 30 -14.33 23.49 26.68
C ARG A 30 -13.05 22.77 26.25
N LEU A 31 -13.12 22.06 25.12
CA LEU A 31 -11.93 21.59 24.43
C LEU A 31 -11.14 22.79 23.93
N ARG A 32 -10.19 23.26 24.76
CA ARG A 32 -9.09 24.12 24.31
C ARG A 32 -8.21 23.30 23.35
N ILE A 33 -8.65 23.20 22.11
CA ILE A 33 -7.77 22.95 20.97
C ILE A 33 -6.88 24.20 20.89
N GLY A 34 -5.75 24.15 21.60
CA GLY A 34 -4.81 25.25 21.65
C GLY A 34 -4.36 25.58 20.23
N GLY A 35 -4.45 26.85 19.84
CA GLY A 35 -4.17 27.30 18.48
C GLY A 35 -2.75 26.95 18.06
N MET A 36 -2.59 25.82 17.36
CA MET A 36 -1.29 25.37 16.88
C MET A 36 -0.82 26.35 15.82
N ASN A 37 0.24 27.11 16.13
CA ASN A 37 0.88 28.05 15.21
C ASN A 37 0.98 27.43 13.80
N MET A 38 0.51 28.13 12.76
CA MET A 38 0.35 27.54 11.43
C MET A 38 1.63 26.85 10.91
N ARG A 39 2.80 27.42 11.21
CA ARG A 39 4.13 26.86 10.88
C ARG A 39 4.41 25.51 11.56
N LYS A 40 3.89 25.28 12.78
CA LYS A 40 3.92 23.97 13.48
C LYS A 40 2.94 22.97 12.86
N MET A 41 1.74 23.40 12.45
CA MET A 41 0.83 22.50 11.71
C MET A 41 1.38 22.11 10.33
N GLN A 42 2.06 23.03 9.63
CA GLN A 42 2.71 22.75 8.35
C GLN A 42 3.86 21.74 8.50
N SER A 43 4.73 21.89 9.51
CA SER A 43 5.80 20.92 9.75
C SER A 43 5.29 19.56 10.27
N LEU A 44 4.25 19.53 11.11
CA LEU A 44 3.59 18.27 11.51
C LEU A 44 2.95 17.55 10.31
N ARG A 45 2.29 18.27 9.39
CA ARG A 45 1.75 17.70 8.15
C ARG A 45 2.87 17.15 7.25
N LEU A 46 3.96 17.90 7.07
CA LEU A 46 5.08 17.45 6.26
C LEU A 46 5.76 16.20 6.84
N GLY A 47 5.94 16.16 8.17
CA GLY A 47 6.44 14.97 8.87
C GLY A 47 5.52 13.76 8.75
N LEU A 48 4.20 13.93 8.85
CA LEU A 48 3.22 12.87 8.63
C LEU A 48 3.21 12.36 7.19
N VAL A 49 3.33 13.24 6.19
CA VAL A 49 3.45 12.88 4.77
C VAL A 49 4.74 12.11 4.52
N PHE A 50 5.86 12.55 5.09
CA PHE A 50 7.14 11.85 4.98
C PHE A 50 7.10 10.46 5.64
N LEU A 51 6.50 10.34 6.83
CA LEU A 51 6.30 9.07 7.51
C LEU A 51 5.39 8.10 6.74
N MET A 52 4.30 8.60 6.14
CA MET A 52 3.45 7.85 5.22
C MET A 52 4.24 7.35 4.00
N LEU A 53 5.06 8.22 3.38
CA LEU A 53 5.88 7.85 2.23
C LEU A 53 6.89 6.74 2.60
N LEU A 54 7.53 6.86 3.77
CA LEU A 54 8.46 5.86 4.29
C LEU A 54 7.75 4.52 4.54
N ALA A 55 6.57 4.54 5.14
CA ALA A 55 5.78 3.33 5.40
C ALA A 55 5.36 2.63 4.10
N VAL A 56 4.97 3.37 3.06
CA VAL A 56 4.67 2.82 1.73
C VAL A 56 5.92 2.18 1.12
N LEU A 57 7.09 2.82 1.22
CA LEU A 57 8.36 2.23 0.76
C LEU A 57 8.76 0.96 1.54
N CYS A 58 8.48 0.88 2.84
CA CYS A 58 8.75 -0.31 3.65
C CYS A 58 7.77 -1.47 3.38
N ILE A 59 6.60 -1.21 2.81
CA ILE A 59 5.58 -2.22 2.44
C ILE A 59 5.71 -2.63 0.95
N ALA A 60 6.40 -1.84 0.14
CA ALA A 60 6.70 -2.13 -1.26
C ALA A 60 7.60 -3.37 -1.38
N ASN A 61 6.99 -4.52 -1.67
CA ASN A 61 7.73 -5.75 -1.93
C ASN A 61 8.51 -5.63 -3.26
N PRO A 62 9.74 -6.15 -3.34
CA PRO A 62 10.49 -6.17 -4.60
C PRO A 62 9.81 -7.11 -5.59
N VAL A 63 9.16 -6.55 -6.61
CA VAL A 63 8.53 -7.32 -7.68
C VAL A 63 9.63 -7.95 -8.54
N TRP A 64 9.68 -9.28 -8.60
CA TRP A 64 10.50 -9.98 -9.56
C TRP A 64 9.95 -9.76 -10.97
N GLY A 65 10.73 -9.08 -11.83
CA GLY A 65 10.49 -9.12 -13.26
C GLY A 65 10.68 -10.55 -13.75
N GLN A 66 9.62 -11.17 -14.26
CA GLN A 66 9.72 -12.53 -14.82
C GLN A 66 10.42 -12.46 -16.18
N ASP A 67 11.69 -12.83 -16.21
CA ASP A 67 12.47 -13.01 -17.46
C ASP A 67 12.03 -14.35 -18.10
N VAL A 68 10.82 -14.36 -18.69
CA VAL A 68 10.19 -15.59 -19.21
C VAL A 68 10.85 -16.00 -20.52
N THR A 69 11.91 -16.80 -20.41
CA THR A 69 12.68 -17.25 -21.56
C THR A 69 12.67 -18.77 -21.71
N ALA A 70 12.43 -19.24 -22.93
CA ALA A 70 12.64 -20.61 -23.36
C ALA A 70 14.13 -20.92 -23.56
N ALA A 71 14.44 -22.22 -23.59
CA ALA A 71 15.68 -22.76 -24.12
C ALA A 71 15.34 -23.79 -25.19
N ILE A 72 16.06 -23.78 -26.31
CA ILE A 72 15.95 -24.77 -27.38
C ILE A 72 17.18 -25.67 -27.31
N THR A 73 16.96 -26.96 -27.09
CA THR A 73 18.01 -27.98 -27.08
C THR A 73 17.68 -29.10 -28.05
N GLY A 74 18.70 -29.65 -28.71
CA GLY A 74 18.55 -30.77 -29.62
C GLY A 74 19.91 -31.31 -30.07
N THR A 75 19.88 -32.31 -30.95
CA THR A 75 21.07 -32.95 -31.55
C THR A 75 21.09 -32.74 -33.06
N VAL A 76 22.27 -32.46 -33.61
CA VAL A 76 22.55 -32.51 -35.05
C VAL A 76 23.31 -33.80 -35.35
N MET A 77 22.77 -34.57 -36.30
CA MET A 77 23.35 -35.83 -36.75
C MET A 77 23.46 -35.81 -38.28
N ASP A 78 24.45 -36.50 -38.82
CA ASP A 78 24.65 -36.62 -40.26
C ASP A 78 23.79 -37.76 -40.87
N PRO A 79 23.76 -37.93 -42.21
CA PRO A 79 23.00 -39.00 -42.85
C PRO A 79 23.47 -40.44 -42.56
N SER A 80 24.63 -40.62 -41.89
CA SER A 80 25.11 -41.92 -41.41
C SER A 80 24.69 -42.22 -39.96
N GLY A 81 24.12 -41.22 -39.27
CA GLY A 81 23.78 -41.29 -37.85
C GLY A 81 24.92 -40.89 -36.92
N ALA A 82 26.02 -40.34 -37.43
CA ALA A 82 27.09 -39.79 -36.60
C ALA A 82 26.72 -38.41 -36.05
N ALA A 83 27.17 -38.10 -34.83
CA ALA A 83 26.96 -36.79 -34.23
C ALA A 83 27.87 -35.73 -34.88
N LEU A 84 27.29 -34.59 -35.28
CA LEU A 84 28.04 -33.55 -36.01
C LEU A 84 28.50 -32.44 -35.05
N ALA A 85 29.78 -32.43 -34.72
CA ALA A 85 30.43 -31.39 -33.90
C ALA A 85 30.71 -30.10 -34.69
N GLY A 86 30.68 -28.94 -34.01
CA GLY A 86 31.01 -27.63 -34.59
C GLY A 86 30.00 -27.07 -35.60
N ALA A 87 28.85 -27.73 -35.80
CA ALA A 87 27.77 -27.23 -36.64
C ALA A 87 27.17 -25.96 -36.03
N THR A 88 27.10 -24.88 -36.81
CA THR A 88 26.49 -23.63 -36.36
C THR A 88 24.98 -23.68 -36.57
N VAL A 89 24.25 -23.72 -35.46
CA VAL A 89 22.78 -23.72 -35.41
C VAL A 89 22.31 -22.29 -35.18
N THR A 90 21.43 -21.80 -36.07
CA THR A 90 20.91 -20.43 -36.04
C THR A 90 19.40 -20.45 -35.89
N ALA A 91 18.88 -19.99 -34.76
CA ALA A 91 17.46 -19.72 -34.57
C ALA A 91 17.17 -18.26 -34.95
N LYS A 92 16.07 -18.03 -35.66
CA LYS A 92 15.59 -16.69 -36.01
C LYS A 92 14.12 -16.52 -35.60
N GLU A 93 13.83 -15.42 -34.91
CA GLU A 93 12.47 -14.96 -34.65
C GLU A 93 11.93 -14.26 -35.91
N THR A 94 10.87 -14.80 -36.50
CA THR A 94 10.31 -14.28 -37.76
C THR A 94 9.70 -12.88 -37.62
N ASP A 95 9.13 -12.57 -36.45
CA ASP A 95 8.42 -11.32 -36.17
C ASP A 95 9.39 -10.15 -35.92
N ARG A 96 10.22 -10.27 -34.87
CA ARG A 96 11.15 -9.22 -34.42
C ARG A 96 12.49 -9.23 -35.17
N GLY A 97 12.76 -10.28 -35.96
CA GLY A 97 14.00 -10.46 -36.72
C GLY A 97 15.21 -10.90 -35.88
N THR A 98 15.05 -11.08 -34.56
CA THR A 98 16.09 -11.49 -33.62
C THR A 98 16.76 -12.80 -34.03
N ILE A 99 18.07 -12.92 -33.82
CA ILE A 99 18.87 -14.10 -34.20
C ILE A 99 19.68 -14.58 -32.99
N TRP A 100 19.62 -15.88 -32.72
CA TRP A 100 20.49 -16.57 -31.76
C TRP A 100 21.31 -17.63 -32.49
N THR A 101 22.59 -17.70 -32.18
CA THR A 101 23.51 -18.71 -32.72
C THR A 101 24.09 -19.56 -31.59
N ALA A 102 24.25 -20.86 -31.86
CA ALA A 102 24.96 -21.80 -31.02
C ALA A 102 25.79 -22.74 -31.90
N GLN A 103 26.83 -23.36 -31.32
CA GLN A 103 27.54 -24.46 -31.98
C GLN A 103 27.23 -25.78 -31.27
N THR A 104 27.26 -26.88 -32.02
CA THR A 104 27.16 -28.24 -31.47
C THR A 104 28.46 -28.69 -30.83
N ASN A 105 28.34 -29.41 -29.71
CA ASN A 105 29.47 -30.08 -29.06
C ASN A 105 29.84 -31.41 -29.76
N ASP A 106 30.82 -32.14 -29.21
CA ASP A 106 31.29 -33.43 -29.74
C ASP A 106 30.20 -34.54 -29.77
N ALA A 107 29.14 -34.39 -28.98
CA ALA A 107 27.96 -35.27 -29.00
C ALA A 107 26.86 -34.76 -29.94
N GLY A 108 27.13 -33.75 -30.77
CA GLY A 108 26.18 -33.12 -31.70
C GLY A 108 25.10 -32.28 -30.99
N ILE A 109 25.17 -32.12 -29.67
CA ILE A 109 24.16 -31.40 -28.88
C ILE A 109 24.38 -29.89 -29.02
N TYR A 110 23.31 -29.15 -29.30
CA TYR A 110 23.27 -27.69 -29.22
C TYR A 110 22.28 -27.22 -28.15
N SER A 111 22.51 -26.02 -27.62
CA SER A 111 21.62 -25.33 -26.69
C SER A 111 21.57 -23.84 -26.98
N LEU A 112 20.41 -23.32 -27.39
CA LEU A 112 20.14 -21.88 -27.44
C LEU A 112 19.37 -21.50 -26.19
N LEU A 113 20.02 -20.78 -25.27
CA LEU A 113 19.41 -20.34 -24.00
C LEU A 113 18.89 -18.91 -24.13
N ARG A 114 17.96 -18.56 -23.23
CA ARG A 114 17.45 -17.20 -23.04
C ARG A 114 16.79 -16.59 -24.29
N ILE A 115 15.99 -17.41 -24.99
CA ILE A 115 15.10 -16.95 -26.06
C ILE A 115 13.79 -16.47 -25.40
N PRO A 116 13.36 -15.21 -25.56
CA PRO A 116 12.09 -14.75 -25.02
C PRO A 116 10.94 -15.54 -25.67
N ILE A 117 9.89 -15.85 -24.91
CA ILE A 117 8.67 -16.34 -25.54
C ILE A 117 7.98 -15.19 -26.30
N GLY A 118 7.32 -15.53 -27.41
CA GLY A 118 6.75 -14.57 -28.38
C GLY A 118 5.76 -13.59 -27.78
#